data_AF-A0AAU5HHX0-F1
#
_entry.id   AF-A0AAU5HHX0-F1
#
_cell.length_a   1.000
_cell.length_b   1.000
_cell.length_c   1.000
_cell.angle_alpha   90.00
_cell.angle_beta   90.00
_cell.angle_gamma   90.00
#
_symmetry.space_group_name_H-M   'P 1'
#
loop_
_entity.id
_entity.type
_entity.pdbx_description
1 polymer ?
#
loop_
_entity_poly.entity_id
_entity_poly.type
_entity_poly.pdbx_seq_one_letter_code
_entity_poly.pdbx_strand_id
1 'polypeptide(L)'
;MFDDDDADEQLVRPYTITSGRTSPERADLTLITLVTTVPEDTTRATPAVPRMQPEHRTILAMCQDSKAVVEVSAELGLPVALTKILIGDLVDAGRLWARSPRPFTQQGEVSGMAILEAVRDGLRKL
;
A
#
# COMPACT_ATOMS: atom_id res chain seq x y z
N MET A 1 29.24 -0.03 39.40
CA MET A 1 28.81 1.06 38.52
C MET A 1 28.63 0.45 37.14
N PHE A 2 27.39 0.09 36.83
CA PHE A 2 26.93 -0.23 35.48
C PHE A 2 25.53 0.38 35.45
N ASP A 3 25.41 1.49 34.75
CA ASP A 3 24.22 2.31 34.64
C ASP A 3 23.08 1.56 33.94
N ASP A 4 21.89 1.94 34.38
CA ASP A 4 20.56 1.60 33.87
C ASP A 4 20.30 2.32 32.54
N ASP A 5 19.20 1.96 31.87
CA ASP A 5 18.42 2.78 30.93
C ASP A 5 18.66 2.65 29.40
N ASP A 6 17.55 2.75 28.68
CA ASP A 6 17.36 2.80 27.22
C ASP A 6 17.39 1.48 26.42
N ALA A 7 16.44 0.59 26.69
CA ALA A 7 15.62 0.01 25.62
C ALA A 7 14.33 -0.61 26.19
N ASP A 8 13.57 0.18 26.96
CA ASP A 8 12.11 0.10 26.88
C ASP A 8 11.67 0.61 25.50
N GLU A 9 12.20 -0.02 24.45
CA GLU A 9 11.72 0.10 23.09
C GLU A 9 10.29 -0.38 23.18
N GLN A 10 9.37 0.58 23.18
CA GLN A 10 7.96 0.43 23.44
C GLN A 10 7.44 -0.76 22.64
N LEU A 11 7.45 -1.94 23.26
CA LEU A 11 7.07 -3.21 22.67
C LEU A 11 5.55 -3.16 22.53
N VAL A 12 5.11 -2.47 21.49
CA VAL A 12 3.73 -2.45 21.06
C VAL A 12 3.37 -3.91 20.85
N ARG A 13 2.52 -4.45 21.72
CA ARG A 13 2.17 -5.88 21.67
C ARG A 13 1.61 -6.17 20.27
N PRO A 14 2.27 -7.01 19.45
CA PRO A 14 1.95 -7.18 18.03
C PRO A 14 0.51 -7.62 17.72
N TYR A 15 -0.22 -8.05 18.75
CA TYR A 15 -1.57 -8.63 18.67
C TYR A 15 -2.69 -7.64 19.03
N THR A 16 -2.37 -6.45 19.54
CA THR A 16 -3.40 -5.48 19.93
C THR A 16 -3.89 -4.65 18.74
N ILE A 17 -3.02 -4.39 17.75
CA ILE A 17 -3.32 -3.53 16.58
C ILE A 17 -4.25 -4.23 15.57
N THR A 18 -4.18 -5.56 15.44
CA THR A 18 -4.96 -6.31 14.44
C THR A 18 -6.23 -6.96 15.00
N SER A 19 -6.53 -6.75 16.29
CA SER A 19 -7.65 -7.41 16.98
C SER A 19 -7.69 -8.95 16.77
N GLY A 20 -6.52 -9.59 16.62
CA GLY A 20 -6.39 -11.04 16.44
C GLY A 20 -6.25 -11.54 14.99
N ARG A 21 -6.19 -10.67 13.98
CA ARG A 21 -5.89 -11.09 12.59
C ARG A 21 -4.40 -11.44 12.46
N THR A 22 -4.09 -12.67 12.05
CA THR A 22 -2.73 -13.25 12.02
C THR A 22 -2.11 -13.36 10.63
N SER A 23 -2.86 -13.05 9.57
CA SER A 23 -2.33 -13.06 8.20
C SER A 23 -2.91 -11.89 7.40
N PRO A 24 -2.11 -11.22 6.56
CA PRO A 24 -2.67 -10.35 5.54
C PRO A 24 -3.61 -11.18 4.66
N GLU A 25 -4.86 -10.75 4.50
CA GLU A 25 -5.82 -11.39 3.59
C GLU A 25 -5.42 -11.20 2.11
N ARG A 26 -4.63 -10.16 1.84
CA ARG A 26 -4.09 -9.81 0.53
C ARG A 26 -2.64 -10.27 0.34
N ALA A 27 -2.47 -11.44 -0.26
CA ALA A 27 -1.15 -11.99 -0.62
C ALA A 27 -0.46 -11.23 -1.78
N ASP A 28 -1.21 -10.42 -2.53
CA ASP A 28 -0.75 -9.61 -3.67
C ASP A 28 0.00 -8.34 -3.24
N LEU A 29 -0.07 -7.94 -1.97
CA LEU A 29 0.72 -6.85 -1.42
C LEU A 29 2.17 -7.31 -1.16
N THR A 30 3.08 -6.90 -2.03
CA THR A 30 4.52 -7.10 -1.90
C THR A 30 5.20 -5.86 -1.28
N LEU A 31 6.46 -5.97 -0.88
CA LEU A 31 7.21 -4.84 -0.29
C LEU A 31 7.30 -3.63 -1.24
N ILE A 32 7.39 -3.90 -2.53
CA ILE A 32 7.54 -2.90 -3.60
C ILE A 32 6.21 -2.56 -4.29
N THR A 33 5.09 -3.06 -3.77
CA THR A 33 3.77 -2.61 -4.21
C THR A 33 3.61 -1.13 -3.88
N LEU A 34 3.27 -0.32 -4.87
CA LEU A 34 3.03 1.10 -4.69
C LEU A 34 1.58 1.33 -4.25
N VAL A 35 1.38 2.16 -3.24
CA VAL A 35 0.07 2.55 -2.73
C VAL A 35 -0.11 4.06 -2.80
N THR A 36 -1.34 4.48 -3.11
CA THR A 36 -1.73 5.89 -3.22
C THR A 36 -3.13 6.11 -2.70
N THR A 37 -3.34 7.21 -1.98
CA THR A 37 -4.63 7.67 -1.49
C THR A 37 -5.56 8.00 -2.65
N VAL A 38 -6.79 7.47 -2.57
CA VAL A 38 -7.83 7.80 -3.52
C VAL A 38 -8.35 9.20 -3.23
N PRO A 39 -8.44 10.11 -4.22
CA PRO A 39 -9.00 11.43 -4.03
C PRO A 39 -10.46 11.36 -3.54
N GLU A 40 -10.80 12.17 -2.54
CA GLU A 40 -12.13 12.17 -1.87
C GLU A 40 -13.30 12.28 -2.87
N ASP A 41 -13.14 13.05 -3.95
CA ASP A 41 -14.16 13.28 -5.00
C ASP A 41 -14.46 12.01 -5.82
N THR A 42 -13.53 11.05 -5.87
CA THR A 42 -13.70 9.77 -6.59
C THR A 42 -14.42 8.72 -5.74
N THR A 43 -14.51 8.91 -4.42
CA THR A 43 -15.11 7.93 -3.52
C THR A 43 -16.64 8.00 -3.48
N ARG A 44 -17.28 7.24 -4.38
CA ARG A 44 -18.72 6.96 -4.34
C ARG A 44 -19.06 6.17 -3.06
N ALA A 45 -19.52 6.87 -2.02
CA ALA A 45 -20.11 6.33 -0.78
C ALA A 45 -19.59 4.94 -0.39
N THR A 46 -18.31 4.86 -0.02
CA THR A 46 -17.70 3.62 0.46
C THR A 46 -18.15 3.33 1.89
N PRO A 47 -18.45 2.05 2.23
CA PRO A 47 -18.82 1.68 3.59
C PRO A 47 -17.74 2.16 4.56
N ALA A 48 -18.17 2.67 5.71
CA ALA A 48 -17.25 3.09 6.77
C ALA A 48 -16.29 1.94 7.07
N VAL A 49 -14.97 2.23 7.07
CA VAL A 49 -13.97 1.29 7.60
C VAL A 49 -14.43 0.94 9.01
N PRO A 50 -14.79 -0.31 9.33
CA PRO A 50 -15.47 -0.64 10.59
C PRO A 50 -14.70 -0.17 11.83
N ARG A 51 -13.37 0.05 11.72
CA ARG A 51 -12.51 0.67 12.73
C ARG A 51 -11.40 1.50 12.07
N MET A 52 -11.68 2.76 11.72
CA MET A 52 -10.66 3.71 11.24
C MET A 52 -9.67 4.07 12.38
N GLN A 53 -8.66 3.23 12.57
CA GLN A 53 -7.56 3.42 13.52
C GLN A 53 -6.69 4.66 13.19
N PRO A 54 -5.97 5.25 14.16
CA PRO A 54 -5.09 6.40 13.90
C PRO A 54 -4.02 6.08 12.84
N GLU A 55 -3.48 4.85 12.82
CA GLU A 55 -2.50 4.39 11.83
C GLU A 55 -3.07 4.44 10.41
N HIS A 56 -4.35 4.11 10.22
CA HIS A 56 -5.00 4.23 8.91
C HIS A 56 -5.02 5.67 8.41
N ARG A 57 -5.32 6.63 9.29
CA ARG A 57 -5.32 8.05 8.94
C ARG A 57 -3.91 8.52 8.59
N THR A 58 -2.90 8.07 9.33
CA THR A 58 -1.50 8.38 9.04
C THR A 58 -1.09 7.81 7.69
N ILE A 59 -1.47 6.57 7.37
CA ILE A 59 -1.23 5.96 6.05
C ILE A 59 -1.84 6.80 4.93
N LEU A 60 -3.10 7.22 5.07
CA LEU A 60 -3.77 8.05 4.05
C LEU A 60 -3.11 9.43 3.88
N ALA A 61 -2.60 10.01 4.97
CA ALA A 61 -1.89 11.28 4.92
C ALA A 61 -0.52 11.16 4.23
N MET A 62 0.23 10.08 4.48
CA MET A 62 1.56 9.89 3.90
C MET A 62 1.53 9.37 2.45
N CYS A 63 0.45 8.72 2.02
CA CYS A 63 0.30 8.14 0.68
C CYS A 63 -0.43 9.06 -0.30
N GLN A 64 -0.45 10.38 -0.06
CA GLN A 64 -0.96 11.35 -1.05
C GLN A 64 -0.16 11.25 -2.36
N ASP A 65 1.16 11.09 -2.23
CA ASP A 65 2.03 10.62 -3.30
C ASP A 65 2.21 9.09 -3.23
N SER A 66 2.50 8.46 -4.36
CA SER A 66 2.76 7.01 -4.38
C SER A 66 3.96 6.63 -3.51
N LYS A 67 3.76 5.70 -2.57
CA LYS A 67 4.80 5.10 -1.73
C LYS A 67 4.77 3.58 -1.79
N ALA A 68 5.91 2.94 -1.65
CA ALA A 68 5.99 1.49 -1.52
C ALA A 68 5.55 1.04 -0.12
N VAL A 69 5.00 -0.18 -0.02
CA VAL A 69 4.61 -0.77 1.28
C VAL A 69 5.77 -0.78 2.28
N VAL A 70 7.00 -1.03 1.82
CA VAL A 70 8.19 -1.01 2.69
C VAL A 70 8.49 0.39 3.25
N GLU A 71 8.27 1.44 2.47
CA GLU A 71 8.48 2.82 2.91
C GLU A 71 7.44 3.21 3.95
N VAL A 72 6.18 2.85 3.71
CA VAL A 72 5.08 3.04 4.69
C VAL A 72 5.37 2.31 6.01
N SER A 73 5.87 1.08 5.93
CA SER A 73 6.23 0.29 7.12
C SER A 73 7.38 0.93 7.91
N ALA A 74 8.42 1.39 7.22
CA ALA A 74 9.56 2.07 7.82
C ALA A 74 9.15 3.39 8.50
N GLU A 75 8.30 4.19 7.84
CA GLU A 75 7.85 5.48 8.37
C GLU A 75 6.89 5.33 9.55
N LEU A 76 6.06 4.29 9.56
CA LEU A 76 5.19 3.98 10.70
C LEU A 76 5.94 3.32 11.88
N GLY A 77 7.15 2.80 11.67
CA GLY A 77 7.85 1.98 12.65
C GLY A 77 7.13 0.66 12.98
N LEU A 78 6.30 0.16 12.05
CA LEU A 78 5.52 -1.06 12.25
C LEU A 78 6.11 -2.21 11.43
N PRO A 79 6.05 -3.47 11.93
CA PRO A 79 6.37 -4.65 11.13
C PRO A 79 5.56 -4.68 9.83
N VAL A 80 6.22 -5.02 8.73
CA VAL A 80 5.62 -5.09 7.38
C VAL A 80 4.30 -5.87 7.35
N ALA A 81 4.22 -6.98 8.12
CA ALA A 81 3.00 -7.79 8.19
C ALA A 81 1.80 -6.98 8.72
N LEU A 82 2.00 -6.15 9.74
CA LEU A 82 0.95 -5.27 10.29
C LEU A 82 0.59 -4.17 9.28
N THR A 83 1.61 -3.55 8.67
CA THR A 83 1.39 -2.52 7.65
C THR A 83 0.56 -3.05 6.48
N LYS A 84 0.83 -4.28 6.00
CA LYS A 84 0.03 -4.92 4.94
C LYS A 84 -1.42 -5.16 5.33
N ILE A 85 -1.69 -5.48 6.59
CA ILE A 85 -3.08 -5.63 7.09
C ILE A 85 -3.79 -4.28 7.04
N LEU A 86 -3.19 -3.21 7.57
CA LEU A 86 -3.77 -1.86 7.56
C LEU A 86 -3.97 -1.31 6.14
N ILE A 87 -3.00 -1.54 5.25
CA ILE A 87 -3.12 -1.18 3.83
C ILE A 87 -4.23 -1.99 3.18
N GLY A 88 -4.31 -3.30 3.45
CA GLY A 88 -5.38 -4.17 2.96
C GLY A 88 -6.77 -3.64 3.32
N ASP A 89 -6.97 -3.31 4.61
CA ASP A 89 -8.23 -2.74 5.10
C ASP A 89 -8.61 -1.43 4.36
N LEU A 90 -7.62 -0.57 4.09
CA LEU A 90 -7.85 0.68 3.34
C LEU A 90 -8.11 0.46 1.85
N VAL A 91 -7.49 -0.53 1.23
CA VAL A 91 -7.74 -0.90 -0.17
C VAL A 91 -9.13 -1.54 -0.31
N ASP A 92 -9.51 -2.41 0.62
CA ASP A 92 -10.83 -3.04 0.66
C ASP A 92 -11.94 -1.98 0.89
N ALA A 93 -11.66 -0.95 1.69
CA ALA A 93 -12.54 0.19 1.88
C ALA A 93 -12.50 1.22 0.73
N GLY A 94 -11.71 0.98 -0.33
CA GLY A 94 -11.60 1.86 -1.49
C GLY A 94 -10.97 3.23 -1.19
N ARG A 95 -10.16 3.33 -0.13
CA ARG A 95 -9.44 4.56 0.27
C ARG A 95 -8.00 4.59 -0.23
N LEU A 96 -7.44 3.43 -0.56
CA LEU A 96 -6.15 3.30 -1.23
C LEU A 96 -6.30 2.55 -2.57
N TRP A 97 -5.52 2.98 -3.56
CA TRP A 97 -5.17 2.15 -4.70
C TRP A 97 -3.84 1.45 -4.44
N ALA A 98 -3.78 0.15 -4.75
CA ALA A 98 -2.56 -0.63 -4.74
C ALA A 98 -2.18 -1.03 -6.16
N ARG A 99 -0.93 -0.79 -6.53
CA ARG A 99 -0.35 -1.15 -7.82
C ARG A 99 0.78 -2.14 -7.61
N SER A 100 0.51 -3.39 -7.91
CA SER A 100 1.53 -4.43 -7.84
C SER A 100 2.65 -4.17 -8.85
N PRO A 101 3.90 -4.47 -8.50
CA PRO A 101 5.01 -4.40 -9.44
C PRO A 101 4.71 -5.28 -10.64
N ARG A 102 4.90 -4.75 -11.84
CA ARG A 102 4.81 -5.58 -13.05
C ARG A 102 6.12 -6.35 -13.20
N PRO A 103 6.09 -7.69 -13.26
CA PRO A 103 7.30 -8.45 -13.56
C PRO A 103 7.81 -8.02 -14.92
N PHE A 104 9.13 -7.79 -15.02
CA PHE A 104 9.75 -7.47 -16.29
C PHE A 104 9.76 -8.76 -17.14
N THR A 105 8.82 -8.87 -18.07
CA THR A 105 8.77 -9.98 -19.04
C THR A 105 9.09 -9.44 -20.42
N GLN A 106 9.99 -10.11 -21.16
CA GLN A 106 10.34 -9.67 -22.51
C GLN A 106 9.11 -9.62 -23.44
N GLN A 107 8.11 -10.47 -23.21
CA GLN A 107 6.84 -10.43 -23.94
C GLN A 107 5.99 -9.17 -23.65
N GLY A 108 6.05 -8.63 -22.43
CA GLY A 108 5.35 -7.38 -22.09
C GLY A 108 5.94 -6.17 -22.81
N GLU A 109 7.26 -6.15 -23.00
CA GLU A 109 7.98 -5.09 -23.70
C GLU A 109 7.67 -5.10 -25.21
N VAL A 110 7.74 -6.29 -25.84
CA VAL A 110 7.41 -6.46 -27.27
C VAL A 110 5.95 -6.10 -27.55
N SER A 111 5.02 -6.53 -26.69
CA SER A 111 3.59 -6.23 -26.85
C SER A 111 3.28 -4.75 -26.63
N GLY A 112 3.94 -4.11 -25.66
CA GLY A 112 3.83 -2.67 -25.41
C GLY A 112 4.29 -1.84 -26.60
N MET A 113 5.42 -2.19 -27.20
CA MET A 113 5.94 -1.50 -28.39
C MET A 113 5.00 -1.66 -29.58
N ALA A 114 4.49 -2.87 -29.83
CA ALA A 114 3.55 -3.13 -30.92
C ALA A 114 2.26 -2.30 -30.79
N ILE A 115 1.73 -2.15 -29.57
CA ILE A 115 0.55 -1.31 -29.31
C ILE A 115 0.85 0.17 -29.59
N LEU A 116 2.01 0.69 -29.14
CA LEU A 116 2.39 2.08 -29.37
C LEU A 116 2.59 2.37 -30.87
N GLU A 117 3.16 1.43 -31.63
CA GLU A 117 3.27 1.54 -33.08
C GLU A 117 1.91 1.55 -33.77
N ALA A 118 0.99 0.68 -33.35
CA ALA A 118 -0.37 0.68 -33.87
C ALA A 118 -1.11 2.00 -33.59
N VAL A 119 -0.93 2.58 -32.39
CA VAL A 119 -1.49 3.89 -32.04
C VAL A 119 -0.88 4.99 -32.91
N ARG A 120 0.45 5.03 -33.07
CA ARG A 120 1.14 5.99 -33.94
C ARG A 120 0.62 5.93 -35.37
N ASP A 121 0.51 4.72 -35.91
CA ASP A 121 0.09 4.51 -37.29
C ASP A 121 -1.40 4.85 -37.48
N GLY A 122 -2.22 4.63 -36.45
CA GLY A 122 -3.61 5.10 -36.42
C GLY A 122 -3.72 6.62 -36.42
N LEU A 123 -2.93 7.31 -35.59
CA LEU A 123 -2.95 8.78 -35.50
C LEU A 123 -2.42 9.47 -36.77
N ARG A 124 -1.50 8.85 -37.52
CA ARG A 124 -0.95 9.42 -38.76
C ARG A 124 -1.89 9.26 -39.98
N LYS A 125 -2.91 8.39 -39.88
CA LYS A 125 -3.90 8.14 -40.94
C LYS A 125 -5.16 8.99 -40.82
N LEU A 126 -5.18 9.92 -39.86
CA LEU A 126 -6.22 10.94 -39.67
C LEU A 126 -5.71 12.28 -40.22
#